data_AF-A0A1F2W9Y7-F1
#
_entry.id   AF-A0A1F2W9Y7-F1
#
_cell.length_a   1.000
_cell.length_b   1.000
_cell.length_c   1.000
_cell.angle_alpha   90.00
_cell.angle_beta   90.00
_cell.angle_gamma   90.00
#
_symmetry.space_group_name_H-M   'P 1'
#
loop_
_entity.id
_entity.type
_entity.pdbx_description
1 polymer ?
#
loop_
_entity_poly.entity_id
_entity_poly.type
_entity_poly.pdbx_seq_one_letter_code
_entity_poly.pdbx_strand_id
1 'polypeptide(L)'
;MVPNLLKVNYSYLIFSIIAIFPLLYLFTKKPFFINKFAKIAIVFFFLFFLCEFTALKTGQWIFPGQYVGMVDIFNLRLPFEEIFFWIMISSMGFFSYYEIFVDDEK
;
A
#
# COMPACT_ATOMS: atom_id res chain seq x y z
N MET A 1 -15.50 22.25 -2.13
CA MET A 1 -14.15 22.85 -2.21
C MET A 1 -13.33 22.27 -1.07
N VAL A 2 -12.23 21.57 -1.36
CA VAL A 2 -11.36 21.01 -0.30
C VAL A 2 -10.48 22.14 0.26
N PRO A 3 -10.40 22.35 1.59
CA PRO A 3 -9.57 23.38 2.19
C PRO A 3 -8.10 23.24 1.76
N ASN A 4 -7.44 24.36 1.40
CA ASN A 4 -6.04 24.32 0.94
C ASN A 4 -5.07 23.73 1.97
N LEU A 5 -5.42 23.75 3.26
CA LEU A 5 -4.63 23.13 4.34
C LEU A 5 -4.50 21.60 4.19
N LEU A 6 -5.46 20.94 3.53
CA LEU A 6 -5.51 19.48 3.37
C LEU A 6 -4.94 19.01 2.02
N LYS A 7 -4.45 19.92 1.17
CA LYS A 7 -3.80 19.55 -0.09
C LYS A 7 -2.34 19.20 0.16
N VAL A 8 -2.09 17.93 0.43
CA VAL A 8 -0.73 17.40 0.58
C VAL A 8 -0.31 16.75 -0.73
N ASN A 9 0.69 17.34 -1.40
CA ASN A 9 1.26 16.77 -2.62
C ASN A 9 1.97 15.46 -2.28
N TYR A 10 1.84 14.44 -3.15
CA TYR A 10 2.42 13.12 -2.94
C TYR A 10 2.00 12.46 -1.62
N SER A 11 0.76 12.69 -1.18
CA SER A 11 0.21 12.13 0.06
C SER A 11 0.48 10.62 0.19
N TYR A 12 0.18 9.85 -0.86
CA TYR A 12 0.39 8.41 -0.86
C TYR A 12 1.83 8.01 -0.61
N LEU A 13 2.79 8.67 -1.26
CA LEU A 13 4.20 8.42 -1.05
C LEU A 13 4.61 8.68 0.41
N ILE A 14 4.22 9.85 0.95
CA ILE A 14 4.58 10.26 2.31
C ILE A 14 4.06 9.27 3.34
N PHE A 15 2.76 8.95 3.28
CA PHE A 15 2.15 8.01 4.22
C PHE A 15 2.75 6.60 4.08
N SER A 16 3.06 6.18 2.86
CA SER A 16 3.62 4.86 2.62
C SER A 16 5.05 4.71 3.14
N ILE A 17 5.88 5.75 3.03
CA ILE A 17 7.23 5.75 3.61
C ILE A 17 7.16 5.56 5.13
N ILE A 18 6.23 6.25 5.79
CA ILE A 18 6.03 6.14 7.25
C ILE A 18 5.52 4.73 7.59
N ALA A 19 4.54 4.23 6.84
CA ALA A 19 3.93 2.91 7.06
C ALA A 19 4.88 1.73 6.80
N ILE A 20 5.94 1.93 6.01
CA ILE A 20 6.95 0.90 5.70
C ILE A 20 7.94 0.66 6.86
N PHE A 21 8.06 1.60 7.79
CA PHE A 21 9.08 1.52 8.83
C PHE A 21 9.03 0.24 9.68
N PRO A 22 7.86 -0.23 10.18
CA PRO A 22 7.76 -1.49 10.92
C PRO A 22 8.17 -2.69 10.06
N LEU A 23 7.85 -2.68 8.77
CA LEU A 23 8.20 -3.76 7.85
C LEU A 23 9.71 -3.87 7.67
N LEU A 24 10.39 -2.75 7.42
CA LEU A 24 11.85 -2.73 7.29
C LEU A 24 12.53 -3.17 8.59
N TYR A 25 12.05 -2.66 9.73
CA TYR A 25 12.55 -3.08 11.03
C TYR A 25 12.42 -4.60 11.23
N LEU A 26 11.24 -5.17 10.97
CA LEU A 26 11.01 -6.61 11.10
C LEU A 26 11.92 -7.43 10.18
N PHE A 27 12.07 -7.04 8.92
CA PHE A 27 12.89 -7.79 7.96
C PHE A 27 14.39 -7.74 8.30
N THR A 28 14.88 -6.64 8.88
CA THR A 28 16.27 -6.59 9.37
C THR A 28 16.51 -7.49 10.59
N LYS A 29 15.50 -7.71 11.43
CA LYS A 29 15.60 -8.54 12.65
C LYS A 29 15.28 -10.02 12.40
N LYS A 30 14.27 -10.30 11.58
CA LYS A 30 13.72 -11.63 11.33
C LYS A 30 13.55 -11.86 9.82
N PRO A 31 14.63 -11.99 9.03
CA PRO A 31 14.56 -12.10 7.57
C PRO A 31 13.81 -13.33 7.05
N PHE A 32 13.68 -14.38 7.86
CA PHE A 32 12.88 -15.56 7.51
C PHE A 32 11.39 -15.24 7.25
N PHE A 33 10.86 -14.16 7.84
CA PHE A 33 9.48 -13.72 7.61
C PHE A 33 9.21 -13.21 6.20
N ILE A 34 10.25 -12.84 5.44
CA ILE A 34 10.10 -12.33 4.06
C ILE A 34 9.31 -13.31 3.20
N ASN A 35 9.59 -14.62 3.30
CA ASN A 35 8.89 -15.63 2.52
C ASN A 35 7.42 -15.81 2.94
N LYS A 36 7.12 -15.70 4.25
CA LYS A 36 5.75 -15.75 4.78
C LYS A 36 4.96 -14.53 4.28
N PHE A 37 5.60 -13.36 4.33
CA PHE A 37 5.00 -12.09 3.95
C PHE A 37 4.82 -11.97 2.43
N ALA A 38 5.72 -12.52 1.62
CA ALA A 38 5.56 -12.58 0.17
C ALA A 38 4.31 -13.37 -0.23
N LYS A 39 4.01 -14.48 0.45
CA LYS A 39 2.78 -15.26 0.20
C LYS A 39 1.53 -14.46 0.55
N ILE A 40 1.55 -13.76 1.68
CA ILE A 40 0.46 -12.87 2.09
C ILE A 40 0.27 -11.75 1.05
N ALA A 41 1.37 -11.10 0.64
CA ALA A 41 1.35 -10.04 -0.36
C ALA A 41 0.72 -10.51 -1.68
N ILE A 42 1.02 -11.72 -2.15
CA ILE A 42 0.41 -12.28 -3.38
C ILE A 42 -1.11 -12.40 -3.22
N VAL A 43 -1.60 -12.96 -2.10
CA VAL A 43 -3.04 -13.13 -1.89
C VAL A 43 -3.75 -11.78 -1.83
N PHE A 44 -3.23 -10.84 -1.04
CA PHE A 44 -3.82 -9.52 -0.89
C PHE A 44 -3.65 -8.65 -2.13
N PHE A 45 -2.60 -8.86 -2.92
CA PHE A 45 -2.41 -8.18 -4.19
C PHE A 45 -3.61 -8.39 -5.11
N PHE A 46 -4.02 -9.64 -5.32
CA PHE A 46 -5.18 -9.92 -6.19
C PHE A 46 -6.47 -9.33 -5.61
N LEU A 47 -6.66 -9.43 -4.29
CA LEU A 47 -7.83 -8.87 -3.62
C LEU A 47 -7.92 -7.35 -3.81
N PHE A 48 -6.86 -6.62 -3.44
CA PHE A 48 -6.83 -5.17 -3.53
C PHE A 48 -6.83 -4.68 -4.97
N PHE A 49 -6.13 -5.36 -5.87
CA PHE A 49 -6.15 -5.04 -7.28
C PHE A 49 -7.56 -5.15 -7.88
N LEU A 50 -8.30 -6.21 -7.56
CA LEU A 50 -9.69 -6.34 -8.02
C LEU A 50 -10.59 -5.26 -7.43
N CYS A 51 -10.45 -4.96 -6.13
CA CYS A 51 -11.20 -3.88 -5.48
C CYS A 51 -10.93 -2.53 -6.15
N GLU A 52 -9.66 -2.13 -6.29
CA GLU A 52 -9.27 -0.87 -6.95
C GLU A 52 -9.74 -0.83 -8.40
N PHE A 53 -9.57 -1.91 -9.14
CA PHE A 53 -10.02 -2.00 -10.52
C PHE A 53 -11.54 -1.78 -10.64
N THR A 54 -12.33 -2.42 -9.77
CA THR A 54 -13.79 -2.23 -9.76
C THR A 54 -14.19 -0.82 -9.35
N ALA A 55 -13.53 -0.25 -8.34
CA ALA A 55 -13.82 1.08 -7.83
C ALA A 55 -13.54 2.16 -8.89
N LEU A 56 -12.43 2.03 -9.63
CA LEU A 56 -12.08 2.94 -10.72
C LEU A 56 -13.01 2.78 -11.92
N LYS A 57 -13.32 1.53 -12.31
CA LYS A 57 -14.20 1.27 -13.45
C LYS A 57 -15.62 1.79 -13.22
N THR A 58 -16.09 1.77 -11.98
CA THR A 58 -17.42 2.28 -11.59
C THR A 58 -17.42 3.76 -11.20
N GLY A 59 -16.24 4.40 -11.16
CA GLY A 59 -16.09 5.79 -10.74
C GLY A 59 -16.33 6.03 -9.24
N GLN A 60 -16.33 4.99 -8.42
CA GLN A 60 -16.40 5.09 -6.96
C GLN A 60 -15.14 5.69 -6.36
N TRP A 61 -14.00 5.51 -7.04
CA TRP A 61 -12.71 6.05 -6.64
C TRP A 61 -12.10 6.86 -7.78
N ILE A 62 -11.40 7.93 -7.43
CA ILE A 62 -10.69 8.80 -8.37
C ILE A 62 -9.39 9.28 -7.74
N PHE A 63 -8.42 9.62 -8.59
CA PHE A 63 -7.10 10.12 -8.17
C PHE A 63 -6.91 11.59 -8.58
N PRO A 64 -7.45 12.57 -7.82
CA PRO A 64 -7.37 13.99 -8.16
C PRO A 64 -6.05 14.65 -7.71
N GLY A 65 -5.12 13.89 -7.13
CA GLY A 65 -3.89 14.40 -6.53
C GLY A 65 -2.69 14.47 -7.47
N GLN A 66 -1.53 14.79 -6.88
CA GLN A 66 -0.22 14.71 -7.53
C GLN A 66 0.50 13.44 -7.09
N TYR A 67 1.03 12.71 -8.06
CA TYR A 67 1.65 11.40 -7.91
C TYR A 67 3.01 11.40 -8.62
N VAL A 68 3.91 10.53 -8.16
CA VAL A 68 5.26 10.33 -8.71
C VAL A 68 5.18 9.83 -10.14
N GLY A 69 4.21 8.95 -10.42
CA GLY A 69 3.98 8.44 -11.77
C GLY A 69 2.58 7.90 -11.91
N MET A 70 2.10 7.85 -13.15
CA MET A 70 0.84 7.22 -13.52
C MET A 70 1.13 6.01 -14.40
N VAL A 71 0.39 4.94 -14.18
CA VAL A 71 0.45 3.69 -14.93
C VAL A 71 -0.92 3.44 -15.54
N ASP A 72 -0.95 3.19 -16.85
CA ASP A 72 -2.18 2.87 -17.57
C ASP A 72 -2.33 1.34 -17.67
N ILE A 73 -3.37 0.78 -17.05
CA ILE A 73 -3.65 -0.65 -17.01
C ILE A 73 -5.11 -0.88 -17.43
N PHE A 74 -5.34 -1.67 -18.49
CA PHE A 74 -6.69 -1.97 -19.01
C PHE A 74 -7.57 -0.72 -19.23
N ASN A 75 -6.99 0.36 -19.75
CA ASN A 75 -7.63 1.69 -19.94
C ASN A 75 -8.02 2.43 -18.64
N LEU A 76 -7.54 1.98 -17.49
CA LEU A 76 -7.63 2.71 -16.22
C LEU A 76 -6.27 3.30 -15.89
N ARG A 77 -6.28 4.53 -15.38
CA ARG A 77 -5.07 5.25 -14.97
C ARG A 77 -4.95 5.20 -13.45
N LEU A 78 -3.89 4.58 -12.96
CA LEU A 78 -3.58 4.46 -11.53
C LEU A 78 -2.23 5.09 -11.20
N PRO A 79 -2.08 5.74 -10.03
CA PRO A 79 -0.78 6.11 -9.52
C PRO A 79 0.12 4.89 -9.32
N PHE A 80 1.40 5.03 -9.66
CA PHE A 80 2.39 3.99 -9.37
C PHE A 80 2.48 3.71 -7.87
N GLU A 81 2.40 4.76 -7.04
CA GLU A 81 2.41 4.63 -5.59
C GLU A 81 1.26 3.79 -5.05
N GLU A 82 0.09 3.82 -5.70
CA GLU A 82 -1.05 2.98 -5.33
C GLU A 82 -0.71 1.50 -5.52
N ILE A 83 -0.19 1.15 -6.70
CA ILE A 83 0.12 -0.23 -7.02
C ILE A 83 1.22 -0.76 -6.11
N PHE A 84 2.27 0.01 -5.91
CA PHE A 84 3.43 -0.43 -5.15
C PHE A 84 3.16 -0.41 -3.64
N PHE A 85 2.67 0.69 -3.10
CA PHE A 85 2.54 0.82 -1.65
C PHE A 85 1.21 0.29 -1.13
N TRP A 86 0.10 0.64 -1.78
CA TRP A 86 -1.21 0.21 -1.32
C TRP A 86 -1.48 -1.26 -1.66
N ILE A 87 -1.30 -1.68 -2.91
CA ILE A 87 -1.66 -3.04 -3.31
C ILE A 87 -0.62 -4.07 -2.85
N MET A 88 0.69 -3.80 -3.03
CA MET A 88 1.72 -4.79 -2.69
C MET A 88 2.18 -4.71 -1.22
N ILE A 89 2.49 -3.53 -0.70
CA ILE A 89 3.23 -3.41 0.57
C ILE A 89 2.31 -3.25 1.80
N SER A 90 1.11 -2.69 1.65
CA SER A 90 0.25 -2.37 2.78
C SER A 90 -0.04 -3.57 3.69
N SER A 91 -0.39 -4.72 3.10
CA SER A 91 -0.68 -5.95 3.84
C SER A 91 0.52 -6.36 4.68
N MET A 92 1.70 -6.43 4.07
CA MET A 92 2.96 -6.71 4.77
C MET A 92 3.23 -5.70 5.89
N GLY A 93 2.99 -4.41 5.66
CA GLY A 93 3.09 -3.37 6.68
C GLY A 93 2.18 -3.64 7.89
N PHE A 94 0.90 -3.93 7.65
CA PHE A 94 -0.05 -4.25 8.72
C PHE A 94 0.35 -5.50 9.50
N PHE A 95 0.72 -6.58 8.82
CA PHE A 95 1.16 -7.81 9.48
C PHE A 95 2.46 -7.59 10.27
N SER A 96 3.38 -6.76 9.78
CA SER A 96 4.61 -6.44 10.53
C SER A 96 4.31 -5.72 11.84
N TYR A 97 3.30 -4.87 11.87
CA TYR A 97 2.86 -4.21 13.10
C TYR A 97 2.35 -5.23 14.12
N TYR A 98 1.50 -6.19 13.70
CA TYR A 98 1.04 -7.26 14.59
C TYR A 98 2.21 -8.10 15.14
N GLU A 99 3.15 -8.49 14.29
CA GLU A 99 4.30 -9.32 14.69
C GLU A 99 5.29 -8.58 15.61
N ILE A 100 5.35 -7.23 15.57
CA ILE A 100 6.24 -6.44 16.42
C ILE A 100 5.59 -6.11 17.78
N PHE A 101 4.31 -5.77 17.77
CA PHE A 101 3.65 -5.15 18.93
C PHE A 101 2.64 -6.06 19.64
N VAL A 102 2.17 -7.13 18.99
CA VAL A 102 1.12 -8.01 19.50
C VAL A 102 1.63 -9.43 19.72
N ASP A 103 2.52 -9.92 18.85
CA ASP A 103 3.14 -11.23 19.02
C ASP A 103 4.32 -11.16 20.01
N ASP A 104 4.06 -11.57 21.26
CA ASP A 104 5.00 -11.61 22.39
C ASP A 104 6.04 -12.76 22.31
N GLU A 105 6.32 -13.29 21.12
CA GLU A 105 7.22 -14.45 20.89
C GLU A 105 6.88 -15.68 21.77
N LYS A 106 5.59 -15.87 22.09
CA LYS A 106 5.10 -16.99 22.92
C LYS A 106 4.39 -18.06 22.11
#